data_AF-A0A2E1RQ61-F1
#
_entry.id   AF-A0A2E1RQ61-F1
#
_cell.length_a   1.000
_cell.length_b   1.000
_cell.length_c   1.000
_cell.angle_alpha   90.00
_cell.angle_beta   90.00
_cell.angle_gamma   90.00
#
_symmetry.space_group_name_H-M   'P 1'
#
loop_
_entity.id
_entity.type
_entity.pdbx_description
1 polymer ?
#
loop_
_entity_poly.entity_id
_entity_poly.type
_entity_poly.pdbx_seq_one_letter_code
_entity_poly.pdbx_strand_id
1 'polypeptide(L)'
;MTNQEQKSRPFTAKSIMNLLVGSFFLLTFNSEAQIKTYEVVFNSSAPVLDGVRSPGEWDKASEAASDFKLLRTGGTESSENIQFQLLWNDEGLYMIAETDNTSWGDWGGNVDFGFDDYNIFIDPNDDDEPNEGSFDGYHIGIWQTNGLITRFADELDDQERTTFLEARYNANFGNNAGWAAPRELNWVSNHGDFGGVVELFIPWTDFNADEFGTHGLYHPKAPEFDDVWYFNIAKIASSGALPTWNWTSGQFFAVRPHGEITFTGARVPFIITEFGPNDDNAKSNDITWNSVSGKIYGVDFSTDMIEWEELDDGIEGEDEKTTFTHEDAPEGKKGFYRVRLLE
;
A
#
# COMPACT_ATOMS: atom_id res chain seq x y z
N MET A 1 -85.92 -34.82 -3.85
CA MET A 1 -86.55 -33.97 -4.88
C MET A 1 -86.22 -32.52 -4.56
N THR A 2 -85.74 -31.81 -5.58
CA THR A 2 -85.75 -30.33 -5.78
C THR A 2 -85.14 -29.46 -4.67
N ASN A 3 -83.97 -28.86 -4.92
CA ASN A 3 -83.79 -27.51 -5.51
C ASN A 3 -84.62 -26.42 -4.81
N GLN A 4 -83.96 -25.46 -4.16
CA GLN A 4 -83.75 -24.12 -4.74
C GLN A 4 -82.97 -23.19 -3.80
N GLU A 5 -82.22 -22.29 -4.43
CA GLU A 5 -81.42 -21.20 -3.89
C GLU A 5 -82.24 -20.16 -3.11
N GLN A 6 -81.60 -19.46 -2.16
CA GLN A 6 -81.95 -18.05 -1.92
C GLN A 6 -80.80 -17.19 -1.37
N LYS A 7 -80.29 -16.35 -2.29
CA LYS A 7 -79.90 -14.92 -2.20
C LYS A 7 -79.41 -14.28 -0.88
N SER A 8 -78.23 -13.68 -1.03
CA SER A 8 -77.79 -12.30 -0.68
C SER A 8 -77.69 -11.81 0.78
N ARG A 9 -76.41 -11.58 1.16
CA ARG A 9 -75.75 -10.64 2.12
C ARG A 9 -76.62 -9.59 2.86
N PRO A 10 -76.21 -9.21 4.09
CA PRO A 10 -75.32 -8.04 4.22
C PRO A 10 -74.18 -8.17 5.27
N PHE A 11 -73.22 -7.24 5.12
CA PHE A 11 -72.05 -6.94 5.95
C PHE A 11 -72.35 -6.82 7.47
N THR A 12 -71.39 -7.20 8.33
CA THR A 12 -70.65 -6.28 9.21
C THR A 12 -69.60 -6.99 10.06
N ALA A 13 -68.52 -6.25 10.32
CA ALA A 13 -67.27 -6.68 10.93
C ALA A 13 -67.41 -7.23 12.35
N LYS A 14 -66.66 -8.31 12.64
CA LYS A 14 -66.15 -8.59 13.99
C LYS A 14 -64.70 -9.06 13.92
N SER A 15 -63.90 -8.34 14.70
CA SER A 15 -62.48 -8.51 14.96
C SER A 15 -62.16 -9.92 15.47
N ILE A 16 -61.14 -10.55 14.89
CA ILE A 16 -60.39 -11.64 15.52
C ILE A 16 -58.92 -11.24 15.43
N MET A 17 -58.40 -10.84 16.59
CA MET A 17 -57.00 -10.59 16.85
C MET A 17 -56.28 -11.95 16.88
N ASN A 18 -55.54 -12.29 15.82
CA ASN A 18 -54.64 -13.44 15.81
C ASN A 18 -53.25 -12.97 16.23
N LEU A 19 -52.84 -13.45 17.40
CA LEU A 19 -51.50 -13.36 17.95
C LEU A 19 -50.57 -14.20 17.08
N LEU A 20 -49.82 -13.58 16.18
CA LEU A 20 -48.68 -14.24 15.53
C LEU A 20 -47.48 -14.11 16.47
N VAL A 21 -47.19 -15.19 17.19
CA VAL A 21 -45.88 -15.41 17.79
C VAL A 21 -44.92 -15.66 16.64
N GLY A 22 -44.38 -14.58 16.08
CA GLY A 22 -43.25 -14.64 15.18
C GLY A 22 -42.02 -14.93 16.01
N SER A 23 -41.58 -16.19 16.04
CA SER A 23 -40.23 -16.54 16.45
C SER A 23 -39.27 -15.79 15.54
N PHE A 24 -38.73 -14.68 16.03
CA PHE A 24 -37.51 -14.10 15.49
C PHE A 24 -36.40 -15.13 15.70
N PHE A 25 -36.15 -15.95 14.68
CA PHE A 25 -34.80 -16.46 14.51
C PHE A 25 -33.94 -15.23 14.23
N LEU A 26 -33.24 -14.77 15.27
CA LEU A 26 -32.04 -13.98 15.10
C LEU A 26 -31.08 -14.86 14.31
N LEU A 27 -31.11 -14.73 12.98
CA LEU A 27 -29.99 -15.15 12.15
C LEU A 27 -28.83 -14.27 12.60
N THR A 28 -27.93 -14.86 13.39
CA THR A 28 -26.59 -14.32 13.55
C THR A 28 -25.98 -14.30 12.16
N PHE A 29 -25.93 -13.13 11.54
CA PHE A 29 -25.03 -12.91 10.42
C PHE A 29 -23.63 -13.08 10.99
N ASN A 30 -23.00 -14.23 10.73
CA ASN A 30 -21.55 -14.26 10.73
C ASN A 30 -21.16 -13.35 9.56
N SER A 31 -20.75 -12.12 9.85
CA SER A 31 -20.11 -11.30 8.82
C SER A 31 -18.78 -11.97 8.54
N GLU A 32 -18.68 -12.63 7.39
CA GLU A 32 -17.37 -13.01 6.85
C GLU A 32 -16.54 -11.73 6.69
N ALA A 33 -15.23 -11.86 6.88
CA ALA A 33 -14.31 -10.76 6.70
C ALA A 33 -14.44 -10.23 5.26
N GLN A 34 -14.79 -8.96 5.11
CA GLN A 34 -14.71 -8.30 3.81
C GLN A 34 -13.24 -7.92 3.60
N ILE A 35 -12.64 -8.42 2.52
CA ILE A 35 -11.30 -8.00 2.08
C ILE A 35 -11.35 -6.49 1.83
N LYS A 36 -10.60 -5.73 2.61
CA LYS A 36 -10.38 -4.31 2.35
C LYS A 36 -9.30 -4.15 1.30
N THR A 37 -9.48 -3.19 0.40
CA THR A 37 -8.51 -2.83 -0.63
C THR A 37 -7.97 -1.43 -0.35
N TYR A 38 -6.72 -1.17 -0.76
CA TYR A 38 -6.11 0.16 -0.70
C TYR A 38 -5.21 0.39 -1.92
N GLU A 39 -5.26 1.58 -2.49
CA GLU A 39 -4.48 1.95 -3.66
C GLU A 39 -3.16 2.64 -3.25
N VAL A 40 -2.02 2.12 -3.70
CA VAL A 40 -0.67 2.64 -3.40
C VAL A 40 -0.17 3.39 -4.63
N VAL A 41 -0.21 4.71 -4.58
CA VAL A 41 0.08 5.57 -5.73
C VAL A 41 1.58 5.83 -5.87
N PHE A 42 2.09 5.76 -7.10
CA PHE A 42 3.48 6.10 -7.41
C PHE A 42 3.75 7.59 -7.15
N ASN A 43 4.82 7.89 -6.43
CA ASN A 43 5.30 9.24 -6.21
C ASN A 43 6.82 9.32 -6.37
N SER A 44 7.29 10.04 -7.40
CA SER A 44 8.72 10.21 -7.64
C SER A 44 9.47 10.95 -6.53
N SER A 45 8.76 11.74 -5.71
CA SER A 45 9.33 12.42 -4.55
C SER A 45 9.15 11.58 -3.29
N ALA A 46 10.25 11.21 -2.65
CA ALA A 46 10.24 10.52 -1.37
C ALA A 46 9.73 11.43 -0.24
N PRO A 47 8.80 10.97 0.60
CA PRO A 47 8.55 11.58 1.90
C PRO A 47 9.83 11.62 2.77
N VAL A 48 9.94 12.66 3.58
CA VAL A 48 10.97 12.84 4.60
C VAL A 48 10.54 12.10 5.86
N LEU A 49 11.36 11.17 6.33
CA LEU A 49 11.11 10.50 7.61
C LEU A 49 11.56 11.41 8.77
N ASP A 50 10.62 12.08 9.41
CA ASP A 50 10.88 12.98 10.54
C ASP A 50 9.85 12.88 11.69
N GLY A 51 8.86 12.00 11.55
CA GLY A 51 7.80 11.78 12.53
C GLY A 51 6.76 12.91 12.52
N VAL A 52 6.63 13.65 11.43
CA VAL A 52 5.66 14.75 11.29
C VAL A 52 4.96 14.65 9.95
N ARG A 53 3.62 14.71 9.96
CA ARG A 53 2.87 14.90 8.71
C ARG A 53 3.08 16.33 8.20
N SER A 54 3.99 16.50 7.27
CA SER A 54 4.21 17.80 6.62
C SER A 54 3.14 18.08 5.55
N PRO A 55 2.65 19.33 5.41
CA PRO A 55 1.69 19.67 4.37
C PRO A 55 2.24 19.38 2.97
N GLY A 56 1.45 18.74 2.09
CA GLY A 56 1.81 18.51 0.70
C GLY A 56 2.56 17.19 0.43
N GLU A 57 3.16 16.60 1.46
CA GLU A 57 4.06 15.45 1.31
C GLU A 57 3.32 14.16 0.92
N TRP A 58 2.17 13.94 1.54
CA TRP A 58 1.34 12.74 1.35
C TRP A 58 0.09 13.01 0.50
N ASP A 59 -0.01 14.18 -0.14
CA ASP A 59 -1.20 14.62 -0.89
C ASP A 59 -1.48 13.76 -2.13
N LYS A 60 -0.46 13.08 -2.68
CA LYS A 60 -0.63 12.13 -3.79
C LYS A 60 -1.14 10.76 -3.34
N ALA A 61 -1.01 10.42 -2.06
CA ALA A 61 -1.47 9.13 -1.58
C ALA A 61 -3.00 9.07 -1.65
N SER A 62 -3.54 7.87 -1.79
CA SER A 62 -4.98 7.63 -1.66
C SER A 62 -5.52 8.13 -0.32
N GLU A 63 -6.84 8.31 -0.25
CA GLU A 63 -7.50 8.68 1.01
C GLU A 63 -7.09 7.73 2.14
N ALA A 64 -6.79 8.29 3.32
CA ALA A 64 -6.25 7.52 4.43
C ALA A 64 -7.16 6.33 4.79
N ALA A 65 -6.58 5.14 4.79
CA ALA A 65 -7.25 3.94 5.23
C ALA A 65 -7.53 4.02 6.73
N SER A 66 -8.77 3.73 7.12
CA SER A 66 -9.25 3.85 8.49
C SER A 66 -10.22 2.70 8.84
N ASP A 67 -11.15 2.93 9.78
CA ASP A 67 -12.14 1.95 10.26
C ASP A 67 -11.52 0.66 10.82
N PHE A 68 -10.55 0.82 11.72
CA PHE A 68 -9.92 -0.29 12.42
C PHE A 68 -10.90 -0.94 13.39
N LYS A 69 -10.88 -2.28 13.45
CA LYS A 69 -11.77 -3.06 14.32
C LYS A 69 -10.98 -3.95 15.26
N LEU A 70 -11.53 -4.16 16.44
CA LEU A 70 -10.91 -4.94 17.50
C LEU A 70 -11.01 -6.44 17.22
N LEU A 71 -9.86 -7.09 17.11
CA LEU A 71 -9.77 -8.55 17.14
C LEU A 71 -10.30 -9.12 18.44
N ARG A 72 -10.69 -10.41 18.42
CA ARG A 72 -11.27 -11.14 19.56
C ARG A 72 -12.60 -10.55 20.06
N THR A 73 -13.21 -9.68 19.26
CA THR A 73 -14.57 -9.18 19.42
C THR A 73 -15.39 -9.54 18.17
N GLY A 74 -16.69 -9.22 18.14
CA GLY A 74 -17.51 -9.34 16.94
C GLY A 74 -17.27 -8.24 15.90
N GLY A 75 -16.03 -7.76 15.75
CA GLY A 75 -15.68 -6.64 14.87
C GLY A 75 -16.10 -5.28 15.42
N THR A 76 -15.96 -5.09 16.73
CA THR A 76 -16.22 -3.79 17.38
C THR A 76 -15.25 -2.75 16.83
N GLU A 77 -15.74 -1.55 16.51
CA GLU A 77 -14.89 -0.44 16.10
C GLU A 77 -13.86 -0.10 17.17
N SER A 78 -12.65 0.27 16.74
CA SER A 78 -11.62 0.82 17.60
C SER A 78 -12.09 2.13 18.22
N SER A 79 -11.75 2.36 19.49
CA SER A 79 -11.92 3.67 20.12
C SER A 79 -10.78 4.63 19.80
N GLU A 80 -9.63 4.10 19.36
CA GLU A 80 -8.51 4.88 18.82
C GLU A 80 -8.76 5.11 17.33
N ASN A 81 -8.68 6.36 16.90
CA ASN A 81 -8.75 6.75 15.49
C ASN A 81 -7.40 6.49 14.84
N ILE A 82 -7.25 5.29 14.29
CA ILE A 82 -6.03 4.89 13.58
C ILE A 82 -6.27 5.04 12.09
N GLN A 83 -5.31 5.67 11.41
CA GLN A 83 -5.31 5.79 9.97
C GLN A 83 -3.92 5.55 9.38
N PHE A 84 -3.85 5.15 8.13
CA PHE A 84 -2.58 5.06 7.41
C PHE A 84 -2.72 5.46 5.95
N GLN A 85 -1.59 5.84 5.36
CA GLN A 85 -1.44 6.00 3.92
C GLN A 85 -0.17 5.32 3.45
N LEU A 86 -0.18 4.87 2.19
CA LEU A 86 0.95 4.27 1.52
C LEU A 86 1.28 5.04 0.24
N LEU A 87 2.58 5.12 -0.07
CA LEU A 87 3.14 5.60 -1.33
C LEU A 87 4.25 4.67 -1.76
N TRP A 88 4.58 4.65 -3.05
CA TRP A 88 5.72 3.88 -3.54
C TRP A 88 6.51 4.67 -4.59
N ASN A 89 7.79 4.35 -4.74
CA ASN A 89 8.64 4.89 -5.80
C ASN A 89 9.64 3.83 -6.28
N ASP A 90 10.64 4.24 -7.06
CA ASP A 90 11.68 3.35 -7.57
C ASP A 90 12.61 2.77 -6.48
N GLU A 91 12.64 3.38 -5.30
CA GLU A 91 13.52 3.01 -4.18
C GLU A 91 12.83 2.08 -3.17
N GLY A 92 11.54 2.31 -2.88
CA GLY A 92 10.82 1.53 -1.87
C GLY A 92 9.37 1.90 -1.64
N LEU A 93 8.80 1.23 -0.64
CA LEU A 93 7.46 1.44 -0.09
C LEU A 93 7.54 2.41 1.09
N TYR A 94 6.69 3.43 1.10
CA TYR A 94 6.54 4.38 2.20
C TYR A 94 5.18 4.20 2.87
N MET A 95 5.17 4.32 4.19
CA MET A 95 3.95 4.34 4.98
C MET A 95 4.00 5.48 5.99
N ILE A 96 2.87 6.16 6.17
CA ILE A 96 2.59 6.97 7.36
C ILE A 96 1.39 6.37 8.08
N ALA A 97 1.50 6.18 9.38
CA ALA A 97 0.43 5.77 10.26
C ALA A 97 0.23 6.81 11.36
N GLU A 98 -1.01 7.14 11.66
CA GLU A 98 -1.38 8.13 12.67
C GLU A 98 -2.42 7.55 13.61
N THR A 99 -2.38 8.01 14.86
CA THR A 99 -3.38 7.69 15.87
C THR A 99 -3.66 8.88 16.78
N ASP A 100 -4.88 8.96 17.32
CA ASP A 100 -5.23 9.90 18.38
C ASP A 100 -4.90 9.39 19.79
N ASN A 101 -4.22 8.25 19.92
CA ASN A 101 -3.73 7.77 21.20
C ASN A 101 -2.80 8.80 21.85
N THR A 102 -3.12 9.23 23.07
CA THR A 102 -2.29 10.15 23.87
C THR A 102 -1.67 9.47 25.08
N SER A 103 -1.88 8.16 25.26
CA SER A 103 -1.44 7.40 26.43
C SER A 103 -0.29 6.48 26.05
N TRP A 104 0.91 7.06 25.96
CA TRP A 104 2.11 6.36 25.55
C TRP A 104 2.91 5.85 26.76
N GLY A 105 3.31 4.59 26.72
CA GLY A 105 4.20 4.02 27.72
C GLY A 105 5.65 4.47 27.55
N ASP A 106 6.44 4.29 28.61
CA ASP A 106 7.90 4.38 28.56
C ASP A 106 8.50 3.01 28.19
N TRP A 107 9.55 3.01 27.36
CA TRP A 107 10.24 1.77 26.99
C TRP A 107 10.97 1.14 28.18
N GLY A 108 10.70 -0.14 28.43
CA GLY A 108 11.33 -0.91 29.50
C GLY A 108 12.70 -1.52 29.15
N GLY A 109 13.21 -1.33 27.93
CA GLY A 109 14.51 -1.87 27.49
C GLY A 109 14.47 -3.27 26.86
N ASN A 110 13.29 -3.88 26.70
CA ASN A 110 13.14 -5.20 26.08
C ASN A 110 11.90 -5.25 25.19
N VAL A 111 11.92 -6.10 24.15
CA VAL A 111 10.75 -6.44 23.33
C VAL A 111 9.58 -6.88 24.21
N ASP A 112 8.46 -6.16 24.10
CA ASP A 112 7.21 -6.46 24.82
C ASP A 112 6.03 -6.39 23.84
N PHE A 113 5.42 -7.55 23.58
CA PHE A 113 4.22 -7.69 22.73
C PHE A 113 2.91 -7.40 23.48
N GLY A 114 3.00 -6.89 24.71
CA GLY A 114 1.90 -6.27 25.45
C GLY A 114 1.99 -4.75 25.50
N PHE A 115 2.92 -4.16 24.75
CA PHE A 115 3.16 -2.72 24.70
C PHE A 115 2.42 -2.07 23.52
N ASP A 116 2.55 -0.75 23.37
CA ASP A 116 2.04 -0.08 22.18
C ASP A 116 2.98 -0.36 21.00
N ASP A 117 2.51 -1.12 20.01
CA ASP A 117 3.28 -1.48 18.83
C ASP A 117 2.43 -1.62 17.57
N TYR A 118 2.98 -1.21 16.43
CA TYR A 118 2.40 -1.49 15.11
C TYR A 118 2.99 -2.78 14.56
N ASN A 119 2.09 -3.65 14.07
CA ASN A 119 2.41 -4.89 13.38
C ASN A 119 1.92 -4.77 11.95
N ILE A 120 2.83 -4.89 11.00
CA ILE A 120 2.55 -4.73 9.58
C ILE A 120 2.88 -6.05 8.88
N PHE A 121 1.94 -6.52 8.06
CA PHE A 121 2.05 -7.72 7.24
C PHE A 121 2.09 -7.29 5.79
N ILE A 122 3.07 -7.80 5.07
CA ILE A 122 3.25 -7.55 3.65
C ILE A 122 3.63 -8.88 3.02
N ASP A 123 2.91 -9.26 1.99
CA ASP A 123 3.24 -10.42 1.20
C ASP A 123 3.12 -10.06 -0.29
N PRO A 124 4.25 -10.02 -1.02
CA PRO A 124 4.26 -9.82 -2.46
C PRO A 124 3.45 -10.85 -3.24
N ASN A 125 3.27 -12.05 -2.67
CA ASN A 125 2.50 -13.15 -3.23
C ASN A 125 2.99 -13.59 -4.62
N ASP A 126 4.32 -13.59 -4.85
CA ASP A 126 4.94 -13.97 -6.13
C ASP A 126 4.72 -15.45 -6.51
N ASP A 127 4.20 -16.26 -5.58
CA ASP A 127 3.89 -17.67 -5.79
C ASP A 127 2.38 -17.97 -5.92
N ASP A 128 1.55 -16.92 -6.04
CA ASP A 128 0.10 -17.00 -6.27
C ASP A 128 -0.67 -17.78 -5.18
N GLU A 129 -0.22 -17.73 -3.92
CA GLU A 129 -0.93 -18.39 -2.84
C GLU A 129 -2.27 -17.69 -2.49
N PRO A 130 -3.31 -18.44 -2.09
CA PRO A 130 -4.61 -17.84 -1.80
C PRO A 130 -4.58 -17.09 -0.47
N ASN A 131 -5.36 -16.01 -0.37
CA ASN A 131 -5.53 -15.21 0.86
C ASN A 131 -6.36 -15.92 1.95
N GLU A 132 -6.01 -17.15 2.31
CA GLU A 132 -6.64 -17.94 3.36
C GLU A 132 -5.61 -18.81 4.09
N GLY A 133 -5.90 -19.17 5.35
CA GLY A 133 -5.06 -20.09 6.11
C GLY A 133 -3.80 -19.47 6.72
N SER A 134 -2.77 -20.30 6.90
CA SER A 134 -1.42 -19.83 7.24
C SER A 134 -0.83 -19.18 5.99
N PHE A 135 0.09 -18.24 6.18
CA PHE A 135 0.66 -17.45 5.08
C PHE A 135 2.18 -17.44 5.10
N ASP A 136 2.78 -17.20 3.95
CA ASP A 136 4.09 -16.57 3.87
C ASP A 136 3.98 -15.05 3.81
N GLY A 137 5.01 -14.37 4.27
CA GLY A 137 5.03 -12.92 4.25
C GLY A 137 6.08 -12.33 5.19
N TYR A 138 6.21 -11.02 5.10
CA TYR A 138 7.01 -10.20 5.98
C TYR A 138 6.15 -9.69 7.13
N HIS A 139 6.66 -9.83 8.35
CA HIS A 139 6.11 -9.20 9.54
C HIS A 139 7.07 -8.15 10.08
N ILE A 140 6.61 -6.92 10.14
CA ILE A 140 7.34 -5.78 10.69
C ILE A 140 6.69 -5.38 12.01
N GLY A 141 7.52 -5.22 13.05
CA GLY A 141 7.12 -4.69 14.34
C GLY A 141 7.81 -3.37 14.61
N ILE A 142 7.03 -2.36 15.01
CA ILE A 142 7.55 -1.05 15.40
C ILE A 142 7.01 -0.74 16.79
N TRP A 143 7.91 -0.65 17.79
CA TRP A 143 7.54 -0.31 19.16
C TRP A 143 7.41 1.20 19.33
N GLN A 144 6.30 1.63 19.94
CA GLN A 144 5.93 3.04 20.04
C GLN A 144 6.09 3.54 21.49
N THR A 145 6.91 4.58 21.70
CA THR A 145 7.07 5.22 23.02
C THR A 145 6.86 6.71 22.93
N ASN A 146 6.63 7.39 24.06
CA ASN A 146 6.48 8.84 24.05
C ASN A 146 7.72 9.57 23.49
N GLY A 147 7.50 10.66 22.74
CA GLY A 147 8.54 11.50 22.14
C GLY A 147 8.96 11.08 20.72
N LEU A 148 9.98 11.77 20.21
CA LEU A 148 10.61 11.48 18.92
C LEU A 148 11.58 10.31 19.06
N ILE A 149 11.38 9.27 18.25
CA ILE A 149 12.24 8.11 18.13
C ILE A 149 12.64 7.98 16.67
N THR A 150 13.93 7.82 16.44
CA THR A 150 14.47 7.65 15.11
C THR A 150 15.58 6.64 15.16
N ARG A 151 15.60 5.73 14.21
CA ARG A 151 16.75 4.86 14.00
C ARG A 151 18.01 5.58 13.51
N PHE A 152 17.86 6.81 12.99
CA PHE A 152 18.94 7.54 12.33
C PHE A 152 19.87 8.23 13.35
N ALA A 153 19.51 8.20 14.64
CA ALA A 153 20.32 8.75 15.71
C ALA A 153 21.18 7.64 16.33
N ASP A 154 22.49 7.71 16.09
CA ASP A 154 23.52 6.80 16.63
C ASP A 154 23.50 6.65 18.18
N GLU A 155 22.87 7.58 18.90
CA GLU A 155 22.82 7.60 20.38
C GLU A 155 21.47 7.15 20.98
N LEU A 156 20.42 6.88 20.19
CA LEU A 156 19.07 6.62 20.71
C LEU A 156 18.53 5.19 20.50
N ASP A 157 19.20 4.34 19.73
CA ASP A 157 18.71 2.98 19.48
C ASP A 157 19.80 1.90 19.50
N ASP A 158 20.56 1.83 20.59
CA ASP A 158 21.30 0.60 20.95
C ASP A 158 20.36 -0.53 21.44
N GLN A 159 19.03 -0.35 21.33
CA GLN A 159 17.99 -1.18 21.96
C GLN A 159 17.09 -1.91 20.96
N GLU A 160 17.38 -1.87 19.66
CA GLU A 160 16.68 -2.59 18.59
C GLU A 160 15.15 -2.38 18.62
N ARG A 161 14.69 -1.11 18.72
CA ARG A 161 13.25 -0.75 18.81
C ARG A 161 12.47 -0.88 17.50
N THR A 162 13.10 -1.45 16.49
CA THR A 162 12.42 -1.99 15.31
C THR A 162 13.08 -3.25 14.84
N THR A 163 12.26 -4.13 14.29
CA THR A 163 12.76 -5.28 13.57
C THR A 163 11.76 -5.60 12.46
N PHE A 164 12.24 -5.92 11.26
CA PHE A 164 11.56 -6.97 10.51
C PHE A 164 11.60 -8.20 11.42
N LEU A 165 10.50 -8.46 12.10
CA LEU A 165 10.44 -9.47 13.11
C LEU A 165 10.71 -10.83 12.46
N GLU A 166 10.08 -11.09 11.31
CA GLU A 166 10.00 -12.43 10.73
C GLU A 166 9.76 -12.38 9.22
N ALA A 167 10.47 -13.24 8.46
CA ALA A 167 10.02 -13.71 7.16
C ALA A 167 9.41 -15.10 7.35
N ARG A 168 8.12 -15.23 7.04
CA ARG A 168 7.30 -16.40 7.37
C ARG A 168 7.14 -17.28 6.17
N TYR A 169 7.14 -18.59 6.40
CA TYR A 169 6.72 -19.55 5.38
C TYR A 169 5.58 -20.40 5.91
N ASN A 170 4.38 -20.28 5.34
CA ASN A 170 3.22 -21.11 5.70
C ASN A 170 2.96 -21.17 7.22
N ALA A 171 3.17 -20.06 7.91
CA ALA A 171 3.14 -19.99 9.37
C ALA A 171 2.59 -18.65 9.86
N ASN A 172 1.77 -18.70 10.91
CA ASN A 172 1.25 -17.46 11.52
C ASN A 172 2.31 -16.69 12.32
N PHE A 173 3.44 -17.33 12.67
CA PHE A 173 4.53 -16.76 13.48
C PHE A 173 5.84 -17.52 13.19
N GLY A 174 6.97 -16.84 13.36
CA GLY A 174 8.34 -17.36 13.25
C GLY A 174 9.09 -16.89 12.00
N ASN A 175 10.41 -16.68 12.14
CA ASN A 175 11.31 -16.38 11.00
C ASN A 175 11.80 -17.69 10.34
N ASN A 176 10.94 -18.34 9.56
CA ASN A 176 11.19 -19.67 9.00
C ASN A 176 11.43 -19.71 7.49
N ALA A 177 11.42 -18.56 6.80
CA ALA A 177 11.71 -18.46 5.36
C ALA A 177 13.21 -18.23 5.02
N GLY A 178 14.13 -18.68 5.89
CA GLY A 178 15.57 -18.71 5.58
C GLY A 178 16.27 -17.35 5.54
N TRP A 179 15.70 -16.33 6.17
CA TRP A 179 16.26 -14.98 6.15
C TRP A 179 17.48 -14.82 7.08
N ALA A 180 18.59 -14.34 6.53
CA ALA A 180 19.87 -14.19 7.24
C ALA A 180 19.93 -12.87 8.02
N ALA A 181 19.32 -12.87 9.21
CA ALA A 181 19.22 -11.75 10.15
C ALA A 181 18.50 -10.48 9.59
N PRO A 182 17.84 -9.69 10.46
CA PRO A 182 17.07 -8.55 10.00
C PRO A 182 17.93 -7.47 9.34
N ARG A 183 17.50 -6.96 8.18
CA ARG A 183 18.03 -5.71 7.63
C ARG A 183 17.35 -4.54 8.33
N GLU A 184 18.13 -3.51 8.64
CA GLU A 184 17.68 -2.33 9.40
C GLU A 184 16.66 -1.52 8.59
N LEU A 185 15.38 -1.59 8.99
CA LEU A 185 14.28 -0.82 8.39
C LEU A 185 14.43 0.67 8.62
N ASN A 186 13.93 1.51 7.70
CA ASN A 186 13.95 2.95 7.82
C ASN A 186 12.67 3.48 8.46
N TRP A 187 12.73 4.08 9.65
CA TRP A 187 11.52 4.56 10.32
C TRP A 187 11.80 5.71 11.28
N VAL A 188 10.77 6.50 11.54
CA VAL A 188 10.73 7.54 12.57
C VAL A 188 9.35 7.55 13.20
N SER A 189 9.26 7.76 14.50
CA SER A 189 7.99 7.99 15.18
C SER A 189 8.05 9.20 16.09
N ASN A 190 6.93 9.85 16.29
CA ASN A 190 6.80 10.98 17.19
C ASN A 190 5.43 10.93 17.86
N HIS A 191 5.46 10.77 19.18
CA HIS A 191 4.25 10.60 19.97
C HIS A 191 4.18 11.62 21.10
N GLY A 192 2.97 11.97 21.49
CA GLY A 192 2.75 12.80 22.67
C GLY A 192 1.28 13.09 22.95
N ASP A 193 1.04 14.25 23.55
CA ASP A 193 -0.27 14.68 24.05
C ASP A 193 -1.32 14.90 22.95
N PHE A 194 -0.92 14.89 21.67
CA PHE A 194 -1.78 15.17 20.52
C PHE A 194 -2.00 13.95 19.61
N GLY A 195 -1.56 12.77 20.04
CA GLY A 195 -1.61 11.57 19.20
C GLY A 195 -0.22 11.03 18.92
N GLY A 196 -0.11 10.31 17.81
CA GLY A 196 1.12 9.74 17.35
C GLY A 196 1.22 9.64 15.84
N VAL A 197 2.45 9.78 15.34
CA VAL A 197 2.82 9.60 13.94
C VAL A 197 3.94 8.58 13.85
N VAL A 198 3.84 7.65 12.91
CA VAL A 198 4.88 6.70 12.54
C VAL A 198 5.08 6.78 11.04
N GLU A 199 6.31 6.96 10.61
CA GLU A 199 6.71 6.91 9.22
C GLU A 199 7.70 5.76 9.00
N LEU A 200 7.51 5.04 7.91
CA LEU A 200 8.28 3.86 7.55
C LEU A 200 8.64 3.94 6.07
N PHE A 201 9.88 3.58 5.75
CA PHE A 201 10.35 3.28 4.41
C PHE A 201 10.98 1.89 4.40
N ILE A 202 10.55 1.09 3.42
CA ILE A 202 11.07 -0.24 3.16
C ILE A 202 11.69 -0.22 1.77
N PRO A 203 13.03 -0.27 1.64
CA PRO A 203 13.64 -0.34 0.32
C PRO A 203 13.26 -1.67 -0.34
N TRP A 204 13.06 -1.67 -1.66
CA TRP A 204 12.66 -2.90 -2.36
C TRP A 204 13.64 -4.04 -2.13
N THR A 205 14.93 -3.71 -2.02
CA THR A 205 16.01 -4.67 -1.76
C THR A 205 15.87 -5.45 -0.46
N ASP A 206 14.98 -5.05 0.46
CA ASP A 206 14.74 -5.74 1.73
C ASP A 206 13.61 -6.78 1.65
N PHE A 207 12.84 -6.81 0.56
CA PHE A 207 12.00 -7.97 0.21
C PHE A 207 12.87 -9.07 -0.42
N ASN A 208 13.84 -9.57 0.35
CA ASN A 208 14.88 -10.50 -0.12
C ASN A 208 14.93 -11.83 0.65
N ALA A 209 13.93 -12.12 1.48
CA ALA A 209 13.79 -13.45 2.06
C ALA A 209 13.57 -14.47 0.94
N ASP A 210 13.89 -15.72 1.23
CA ASP A 210 13.72 -16.82 0.29
C ASP A 210 14.42 -16.64 -1.08
N GLU A 211 15.55 -15.93 -1.13
CA GLU A 211 16.30 -15.63 -2.37
C GLU A 211 16.60 -16.85 -3.26
N PHE A 212 16.67 -18.04 -2.66
CA PHE A 212 16.92 -19.30 -3.36
C PHE A 212 15.76 -20.31 -3.27
N GLY A 213 14.62 -19.91 -2.71
CA GLY A 213 13.46 -20.78 -2.50
C GLY A 213 12.34 -20.55 -3.52
N THR A 214 11.14 -20.99 -3.15
CA THR A 214 9.95 -21.00 -4.02
C THR A 214 8.70 -20.56 -3.27
N HIS A 215 8.85 -19.73 -2.23
CA HIS A 215 7.81 -19.34 -1.28
C HIS A 215 7.30 -17.91 -1.52
N GLY A 216 7.41 -17.38 -2.74
CA GLY A 216 6.84 -16.07 -3.08
C GLY A 216 7.44 -14.82 -2.39
N LEU A 217 8.46 -14.96 -1.53
CA LEU A 217 8.96 -13.83 -0.74
C LEU A 217 10.10 -13.04 -1.37
N TYR A 218 10.76 -13.56 -2.40
CA TYR A 218 11.89 -12.88 -3.01
C TYR A 218 11.45 -11.88 -4.08
N HIS A 219 11.16 -10.64 -3.65
CA HIS A 219 10.73 -9.54 -4.50
C HIS A 219 11.62 -8.27 -4.36
N PRO A 220 12.93 -8.33 -4.66
CA PRO A 220 13.88 -7.24 -4.35
C PRO A 220 13.79 -6.03 -5.31
N LYS A 221 12.68 -5.89 -6.04
CA LYS A 221 12.47 -4.88 -7.08
C LYS A 221 11.15 -4.15 -6.82
N ALA A 222 11.02 -2.96 -7.40
CA ALA A 222 9.75 -2.25 -7.38
C ALA A 222 8.66 -3.09 -8.06
N PRO A 223 7.41 -3.06 -7.56
CA PRO A 223 6.28 -3.72 -8.19
C PRO A 223 5.97 -3.11 -9.56
N GLU A 224 5.25 -3.87 -10.39
CA GLU A 224 4.64 -3.41 -11.62
C GLU A 224 3.29 -2.72 -11.36
N PHE A 225 2.80 -2.01 -12.37
CA PHE A 225 1.47 -1.41 -12.32
C PHE A 225 0.39 -2.50 -12.26
N ASP A 226 -0.62 -2.30 -11.42
CA ASP A 226 -1.69 -3.25 -11.09
C ASP A 226 -1.24 -4.49 -10.30
N ASP A 227 0.02 -4.55 -9.84
CA ASP A 227 0.42 -5.60 -8.90
C ASP A 227 -0.40 -5.49 -7.61
N VAL A 228 -0.80 -6.65 -7.08
CA VAL A 228 -1.60 -6.78 -5.87
C VAL A 228 -0.81 -7.56 -4.84
N TRP A 229 -0.55 -6.94 -3.69
CA TRP A 229 0.08 -7.59 -2.54
C TRP A 229 -0.91 -7.75 -1.41
N TYR A 230 -0.75 -8.77 -0.58
CA TYR A 230 -1.53 -8.87 0.65
C TYR A 230 -0.91 -7.97 1.72
N PHE A 231 -1.79 -7.24 2.40
CA PHE A 231 -1.40 -6.25 3.39
C PHE A 231 -2.33 -6.26 4.59
N ASN A 232 -1.76 -6.15 5.78
CA ASN A 232 -2.54 -5.77 6.95
C ASN A 232 -1.69 -4.95 7.92
N ILE A 233 -2.34 -4.08 8.66
CA ILE A 233 -1.74 -3.37 9.77
C ILE A 233 -2.64 -3.54 11.00
N ALA A 234 -2.00 -3.82 12.13
CA ALA A 234 -2.63 -3.87 13.43
C ALA A 234 -1.82 -3.06 14.43
N LYS A 235 -2.49 -2.55 15.46
CA LYS A 235 -1.83 -1.99 16.64
C LYS A 235 -2.12 -2.90 17.82
N ILE A 236 -1.09 -3.30 18.54
CA ILE A 236 -1.24 -3.78 19.91
C ILE A 236 -1.26 -2.53 20.77
N ALA A 237 -2.32 -2.36 21.56
CA ALA A 237 -2.39 -1.29 22.53
C ALA A 237 -2.05 -1.84 23.91
N SER A 238 -1.34 -1.05 24.72
CA SER A 238 -1.05 -1.37 26.13
C SER A 238 -2.31 -1.60 26.98
N SER A 239 -3.46 -1.09 26.53
CA SER A 239 -4.79 -1.37 27.08
C SER A 239 -5.27 -2.82 26.88
N GLY A 240 -4.58 -3.60 26.04
CA GLY A 240 -4.98 -4.91 25.57
C GLY A 240 -5.90 -4.88 24.34
N ALA A 241 -6.23 -3.70 23.81
CA ALA A 241 -6.95 -3.57 22.55
C ALA A 241 -6.07 -4.02 21.38
N LEU A 242 -6.70 -4.67 20.39
CA LEU A 242 -6.03 -5.19 19.19
C LEU A 242 -6.77 -4.72 17.92
N PRO A 243 -6.80 -3.41 17.63
CA PRO A 243 -7.32 -2.90 16.38
C PRO A 243 -6.51 -3.42 15.18
N THR A 244 -7.21 -3.83 14.14
CA THR A 244 -6.64 -4.23 12.85
C THR A 244 -7.43 -3.60 11.71
N TRP A 245 -6.75 -3.26 10.62
CA TRP A 245 -7.39 -2.66 9.46
C TRP A 245 -8.30 -3.66 8.74
N ASN A 246 -7.74 -4.80 8.31
CA ASN A 246 -8.52 -5.89 7.72
C ASN A 246 -8.93 -6.88 8.82
N TRP A 247 -10.12 -6.67 9.37
CA TRP A 247 -10.62 -7.48 10.47
C TRP A 247 -11.09 -8.86 10.02
N THR A 248 -10.77 -9.87 10.82
CA THR A 248 -11.26 -11.23 10.68
C THR A 248 -11.80 -11.75 12.01
N SER A 249 -12.57 -12.83 11.98
CA SER A 249 -13.00 -13.54 13.19
C SER A 249 -11.85 -14.30 13.88
N GLY A 250 -10.62 -14.21 13.36
CA GLY A 250 -9.42 -14.82 13.92
C GLY A 250 -9.06 -14.28 15.30
N GLN A 251 -8.22 -15.02 16.02
CA GLN A 251 -7.74 -14.64 17.36
C GLN A 251 -6.51 -13.73 17.33
N PHE A 252 -5.82 -13.64 16.18
CA PHE A 252 -4.56 -12.95 16.01
C PHE A 252 -4.58 -12.15 14.70
N PHE A 253 -3.87 -11.01 14.67
CA PHE A 253 -3.75 -10.16 13.48
C PHE A 253 -3.07 -10.86 12.30
N ALA A 254 -2.26 -11.88 12.59
CA ALA A 254 -1.55 -12.67 11.60
C ALA A 254 -2.47 -13.63 10.84
N VAL A 255 -3.72 -13.83 11.28
CA VAL A 255 -4.65 -14.76 10.64
C VAL A 255 -5.29 -14.11 9.42
N ARG A 256 -5.16 -14.76 8.27
CA ARG A 256 -5.84 -14.40 7.02
C ARG A 256 -7.37 -14.56 7.10
N PRO A 257 -8.13 -13.89 6.23
CA PRO A 257 -7.64 -13.06 5.13
C PRO A 257 -7.02 -11.73 5.59
N HIS A 258 -6.01 -11.28 4.86
CA HIS A 258 -5.49 -9.91 4.93
C HIS A 258 -6.20 -9.02 3.92
N GLY A 259 -5.98 -7.71 4.01
CA GLY A 259 -6.42 -6.80 2.96
C GLY A 259 -5.51 -6.92 1.74
N GLU A 260 -5.85 -6.17 0.70
CA GLU A 260 -5.09 -6.11 -0.54
C GLU A 260 -4.63 -4.67 -0.76
N ILE A 261 -3.37 -4.49 -1.15
CA ILE A 261 -2.86 -3.23 -1.67
C ILE A 261 -2.60 -3.39 -3.16
N THR A 262 -3.01 -2.41 -3.96
CA THR A 262 -2.79 -2.41 -5.42
C THR A 262 -1.86 -1.27 -5.77
N PHE A 263 -0.76 -1.58 -6.47
CA PHE A 263 0.21 -0.57 -6.90
C PHE A 263 -0.29 0.12 -8.17
N THR A 264 -0.54 1.42 -8.04
CA THR A 264 -1.04 2.26 -9.13
C THR A 264 -0.19 3.51 -9.27
N GLY A 265 -0.55 4.36 -10.24
CA GLY A 265 0.34 5.40 -10.73
C GLY A 265 1.44 4.73 -11.55
N ALA A 266 1.55 5.10 -12.82
CA ALA A 266 2.58 4.52 -13.66
C ALA A 266 3.95 5.02 -13.19
N ARG A 267 4.86 4.10 -12.91
CA ARG A 267 6.27 4.31 -13.22
C ARG A 267 6.32 4.53 -14.73
N VAL A 268 6.32 5.79 -15.18
CA VAL A 268 6.15 6.05 -16.60
C VAL A 268 7.37 5.44 -17.31
N PRO A 269 7.22 4.35 -18.09
CA PRO A 269 8.38 3.69 -18.65
C PRO A 269 9.07 4.68 -19.56
N PHE A 270 10.40 4.77 -19.46
CA PHE A 270 11.16 5.69 -20.29
C PHE A 270 11.19 5.16 -21.73
N ILE A 271 10.18 5.56 -22.50
CA ILE A 271 9.96 5.17 -23.89
C ILE A 271 9.59 6.39 -24.71
N ILE A 272 9.99 6.39 -25.98
CA ILE A 272 9.40 7.24 -27.00
C ILE A 272 7.97 6.74 -27.21
N THR A 273 6.99 7.60 -26.94
CA THR A 273 5.56 7.27 -27.07
C THR A 273 4.98 7.69 -28.42
N GLU A 274 5.58 8.67 -29.07
CA GLU A 274 5.15 9.16 -30.38
C GLU A 274 6.35 9.67 -31.18
N PHE A 275 6.32 9.43 -32.49
CA PHE A 275 7.28 9.99 -33.43
C PHE A 275 6.59 10.24 -34.77
N GLY A 276 6.88 11.37 -35.40
CA GLY A 276 6.28 11.70 -36.70
C GLY A 276 6.69 13.05 -37.25
N PRO A 277 6.28 13.38 -38.49
CA PRO A 277 6.43 14.72 -39.02
C PRO A 277 5.73 15.73 -38.12
N ASN A 278 6.35 16.88 -37.92
CA ASN A 278 5.71 18.00 -37.25
C ASN A 278 4.58 18.56 -38.14
N ASP A 279 3.41 18.81 -37.55
CA ASP A 279 2.21 19.25 -38.28
C ASP A 279 2.37 20.64 -38.93
N ASP A 280 3.20 21.51 -38.35
CA ASP A 280 3.45 22.87 -38.85
C ASP A 280 4.60 22.92 -39.87
N ASN A 281 5.52 21.96 -39.81
CA ASN A 281 6.65 21.87 -40.74
C ASN A 281 6.96 20.42 -41.11
N ALA A 282 6.58 20.03 -42.33
CA ALA A 282 6.79 18.68 -42.85
C ALA A 282 8.28 18.26 -43.01
N LYS A 283 9.23 19.18 -42.79
CA LYS A 283 10.67 18.89 -42.79
C LYS A 283 11.24 18.63 -41.40
N SER A 284 10.47 18.89 -40.35
CA SER A 284 10.85 18.58 -38.98
C SER A 284 10.12 17.34 -38.50
N ASN A 285 10.71 16.63 -37.55
CA ASN A 285 10.05 15.53 -36.86
C ASN A 285 9.92 15.83 -35.38
N ASP A 286 8.77 15.52 -34.82
CA ASP A 286 8.55 15.55 -33.38
C ASP A 286 8.82 14.17 -32.79
N ILE A 287 9.53 14.16 -31.67
CA ILE A 287 9.83 12.98 -30.86
C ILE A 287 9.27 13.25 -29.48
N THR A 288 8.29 12.45 -29.05
CA THR A 288 7.66 12.58 -27.74
C THR A 288 7.97 11.35 -26.91
N TRP A 289 8.41 11.55 -25.67
CA TRP A 289 8.65 10.49 -24.70
C TRP A 289 7.93 10.77 -23.39
N ASN A 290 7.79 9.73 -22.60
CA ASN A 290 7.36 9.85 -21.21
C ASN A 290 8.47 10.51 -20.40
N SER A 291 8.19 11.66 -19.79
CA SER A 291 9.17 12.45 -19.04
C SER A 291 8.84 12.49 -17.55
N VAL A 292 9.67 13.21 -16.80
CA VAL A 292 9.43 13.64 -15.43
C VAL A 292 9.81 15.12 -15.35
N SER A 293 8.98 15.93 -14.70
CA SER A 293 9.20 17.38 -14.59
C SER A 293 10.56 17.70 -13.96
N GLY A 294 11.33 18.63 -14.55
CA GLY A 294 12.62 19.10 -14.05
C GLY A 294 13.81 18.16 -14.27
N LYS A 295 13.61 16.99 -14.89
CA LYS A 295 14.71 16.09 -15.30
C LYS A 295 15.33 16.55 -16.63
N ILE A 296 16.61 16.28 -16.85
CA ILE A 296 17.30 16.70 -18.08
C ILE A 296 17.47 15.50 -19.03
N TYR A 297 17.09 15.68 -20.29
CA TYR A 297 17.14 14.69 -21.34
C TYR A 297 18.03 15.11 -22.49
N GLY A 298 18.66 14.13 -23.13
CA GLY A 298 19.33 14.29 -24.41
C GLY A 298 18.69 13.45 -25.51
N VAL A 299 18.66 13.99 -26.72
CA VAL A 299 18.14 13.32 -27.92
C VAL A 299 19.27 13.14 -28.92
N ASP A 300 19.48 11.91 -29.36
CA ASP A 300 20.43 11.57 -30.40
C ASP A 300 19.72 11.01 -31.65
N PHE A 301 20.33 11.22 -32.81
CA PHE A 301 19.89 10.73 -34.11
C PHE A 301 20.93 9.82 -34.77
N SER A 302 20.46 8.84 -35.52
CA SER A 302 21.31 7.96 -36.31
C SER A 302 20.63 7.54 -37.61
N THR A 303 21.43 7.19 -38.62
CA THR A 303 20.92 6.56 -39.86
C THR A 303 21.28 5.08 -39.98
N ASP A 304 22.10 4.56 -39.07
CA ASP A 304 22.61 3.18 -39.11
C ASP A 304 22.60 2.47 -37.74
N MET A 305 22.18 3.17 -36.68
CA MET A 305 22.22 2.74 -35.27
C MET A 305 23.63 2.50 -34.69
N ILE A 306 24.68 2.86 -35.43
CA ILE A 306 26.08 2.69 -35.05
C ILE A 306 26.66 4.06 -34.68
N GLU A 307 26.60 5.01 -35.61
CA GLU A 307 27.03 6.39 -35.37
C GLU A 307 25.83 7.22 -34.94
N TRP A 308 25.99 7.93 -33.82
CA TRP A 308 24.94 8.74 -33.23
C TRP A 308 25.41 10.19 -33.18
N GLU A 309 24.60 11.07 -33.75
CA GLU A 309 24.72 12.52 -33.67
C GLU A 309 23.85 13.01 -32.52
N GLU A 310 24.43 13.77 -31.60
CA GLU A 310 23.68 14.46 -30.56
C GLU A 310 22.93 15.63 -31.18
N LEU A 311 21.62 15.70 -30.96
CA LEU A 311 20.79 16.82 -31.41
C LEU A 311 20.68 17.88 -30.31
N ASP A 312 20.49 17.45 -29.06
CA ASP A 312 20.41 18.29 -27.87
C ASP A 312 20.65 17.42 -26.62
N ASP A 313 21.19 18.00 -25.55
CA ASP A 313 21.49 17.37 -24.27
C ASP A 313 20.98 18.18 -23.06
N GLY A 314 20.19 19.23 -23.30
CA GLY A 314 19.69 20.16 -22.27
C GLY A 314 18.17 20.25 -22.17
N ILE A 315 17.43 19.23 -22.61
CA ILE A 315 15.97 19.30 -22.67
C ILE A 315 15.38 19.04 -21.29
N GLU A 316 14.78 20.06 -20.68
CA GLU A 316 14.10 19.94 -19.39
C GLU A 316 12.73 19.25 -19.56
N GLY A 317 12.45 18.27 -18.71
CA GLY A 317 11.19 17.53 -18.67
C GLY A 317 10.05 18.41 -18.16
N GLU A 318 8.86 18.27 -18.75
CA GLU A 318 7.70 19.13 -18.40
C GLU A 318 6.81 18.49 -17.33
N ASP A 319 6.35 17.24 -17.53
CA ASP A 319 5.85 16.32 -16.50
C ASP A 319 5.62 14.95 -17.15
N GLU A 320 4.38 14.60 -17.51
CA GLU A 320 3.99 13.31 -18.11
C GLU A 320 4.71 13.01 -19.44
N LYS A 321 4.87 14.03 -20.28
CA LYS A 321 5.51 13.92 -21.59
C LYS A 321 6.31 15.18 -21.93
N THR A 322 7.40 14.96 -22.66
CA THR A 322 8.18 16.02 -23.29
C THR A 322 8.31 15.71 -24.77
N THR A 323 8.23 16.75 -25.59
CA THR A 323 8.38 16.68 -27.04
C THR A 323 9.58 17.51 -27.47
N PHE A 324 10.43 16.93 -28.31
CA PHE A 324 11.52 17.63 -28.99
C PHE A 324 11.29 17.62 -30.50
N THR A 325 11.54 18.76 -31.13
CA THR A 325 11.44 18.91 -32.59
C THR A 325 12.83 18.88 -33.22
N HIS A 326 13.11 17.84 -34.01
CA HIS A 326 14.29 17.77 -34.85
C HIS A 326 14.04 18.55 -36.15
N GLU A 327 14.57 19.78 -36.20
CA GLU A 327 14.51 20.65 -37.38
C GLU A 327 15.35 20.11 -38.54
N ASP A 328 14.88 20.34 -39.77
CA ASP A 328 15.56 19.94 -41.02
C ASP A 328 15.99 18.45 -41.06
N ALA A 329 15.14 17.56 -40.53
CA ALA A 329 15.43 16.14 -40.45
C ALA A 329 15.72 15.51 -41.83
N PRO A 330 16.71 14.60 -41.96
CA PRO A 330 17.13 14.07 -43.26
C PRO A 330 16.01 13.34 -44.03
N GLU A 331 15.65 13.86 -45.21
CA GLU A 331 14.64 13.25 -46.08
C GLU A 331 15.15 11.97 -46.79
N GLY A 332 14.26 10.98 -46.94
CA GLY A 332 14.49 9.80 -47.80
C GLY A 332 15.44 8.74 -47.23
N LYS A 333 15.92 8.89 -46.00
CA LYS A 333 16.68 7.87 -45.26
C LYS A 333 15.86 7.33 -44.08
N LYS A 334 16.13 6.09 -43.67
CA LYS A 334 15.66 5.60 -42.37
C LYS A 334 16.44 6.32 -41.28
N GLY A 335 15.74 7.05 -40.42
CA GLY A 335 16.29 7.68 -39.22
C GLY A 335 15.90 6.90 -37.98
N PHE A 336 16.79 6.88 -36.99
CA PHE A 336 16.58 6.29 -35.67
C PHE A 336 16.83 7.37 -34.62
N TYR A 337 16.01 7.37 -33.58
CA TYR A 337 16.14 8.29 -32.46
C TYR A 337 16.41 7.49 -31.18
N ARG A 338 17.17 8.11 -30.29
CA ARG A 338 17.42 7.65 -28.93
C ARG A 338 17.22 8.84 -28.01
N VAL A 339 16.44 8.66 -26.96
CA VAL A 339 16.37 9.63 -25.86
C VAL A 339 17.16 9.03 -24.69
N ARG A 340 17.91 9.87 -23.97
CA ARG A 340 18.69 9.53 -22.78
C ARG A 340 18.26 10.43 -21.64
N LEU A 341 18.05 9.86 -20.45
CA LEU A 341 17.97 10.63 -19.21
C LEU A 341 19.40 10.95 -18.75
N LEU A 342 19.67 12.21 -18.39
CA LEU A 342 21.01 12.71 -18.03
C LEU A 342 21.09 13.10 -16.55
N GLU A 343 20.10 13.85 -16.03
CA GLU A 343 20.04 14.34 -14.64
C GLU A 343 18.63 14.24 -14.06
#